data_AF-A0A936VWH2-F1
#
_entry.id   AF-A0A936VWH2-F1
#
_cell.length_a   1.000
_cell.length_b   1.000
_cell.length_c   1.000
_cell.angle_alpha   90.00
_cell.angle_beta   90.00
_cell.angle_gamma   90.00
#
_symmetry.space_group_name_H-M   'P 1'
#
loop_
_entity.id
_entity.type
_entity.pdbx_description
1 polymer ?
#
loop_
_entity_poly.entity_id
_entity_poly.type
_entity_poly.pdbx_seq_one_letter_code
_entity_poly.pdbx_strand_id
1 'polypeptide(L)'
;MSNINFEEYKLFSSREYAKEYTDILDKCKIEYILEKTTPFFDISFVRNAGNENMVLKLQPKDFERADQAYADTNSIDLNALDKEYYLFSFTDEELFSIIEKKDEWNEFDYILAQKLLKDRGKEISLENLNLIRKKRMASLSQHKPTPQTLIIAAYFFAFIGGIIGIVLGLQLLWDSKKLPDGQKMYSYELSVRNHGKIIVLIGIIILGLTIISFLLKAYEGSELSSY
;
A
#
# COMPACT_ATOMS: atom_id res chain seq x y z
N MET A 1 0.55 4.73 25.39
CA MET A 1 1.90 4.33 24.93
C MET A 1 1.79 4.08 23.44
N SER A 2 2.37 4.94 22.61
CA SER A 2 2.45 4.71 21.17
C SER A 2 3.35 3.49 20.93
N ASN A 3 2.80 2.43 20.34
CA ASN A 3 3.65 1.35 19.80
C ASN A 3 4.56 1.99 18.77
N ILE A 4 5.86 2.06 19.07
CA ILE A 4 6.87 2.51 18.12
C ILE A 4 7.07 1.34 17.16
N ASN A 5 6.35 1.36 16.04
CA ASN A 5 6.49 0.36 14.99
C ASN A 5 7.59 0.82 14.03
N PHE A 6 8.69 0.07 13.98
CA PHE A 6 9.73 0.25 12.98
C PHE A 6 9.44 -0.67 11.80
N GLU A 7 9.42 -0.09 10.60
CA GLU A 7 9.17 -0.82 9.35
C GLU A 7 10.42 -0.78 8.47
N GLU A 8 10.59 -1.80 7.64
CA GLU A 8 11.69 -1.86 6.67
C GLU A 8 11.61 -0.66 5.73
N TYR A 9 12.69 0.11 5.71
CA TYR A 9 12.78 1.34 4.94
C TYR A 9 13.76 1.17 3.78
N LYS A 10 14.96 0.60 4.02
CA LYS A 10 15.99 0.46 2.99
C LYS A 10 16.92 -0.73 3.21
N LEU A 11 17.34 -1.36 2.11
CA LEU A 11 18.35 -2.42 2.10
C LEU A 11 19.68 -1.90 1.56
N PHE A 12 20.78 -2.35 2.15
CA PHE A 12 22.14 -2.02 1.75
C PHE A 12 22.94 -3.30 1.46
N SER A 13 23.70 -3.27 0.36
CA SER A 13 24.63 -4.31 -0.06
C SER A 13 25.86 -4.41 0.84
N SER A 14 26.24 -3.34 1.53
CA SER A 14 27.38 -3.31 2.44
C SER A 14 27.09 -2.53 3.72
N ARG A 15 27.86 -2.85 4.76
CA ARG A 15 27.80 -2.17 6.06
C ARG A 15 28.30 -0.73 5.96
N GLU A 16 29.28 -0.47 5.09
CA GLU A 16 29.89 0.83 4.89
C GLU A 16 28.86 1.83 4.33
N TYR A 17 28.07 1.43 3.32
CA TYR A 17 27.02 2.27 2.76
C TYR A 17 25.85 2.48 3.72
N ALA A 18 25.48 1.44 4.47
CA ALA A 18 24.49 1.59 5.53
C ALA A 18 24.94 2.62 6.56
N LYS A 19 26.22 2.63 6.92
CA LYS A 19 26.79 3.54 7.90
C LYS A 19 26.79 5.00 7.43
N GLU A 20 27.19 5.24 6.19
CA GLU A 20 27.14 6.57 5.58
C GLU A 20 25.71 7.14 5.57
N TYR A 21 24.73 6.29 5.27
CA TYR A 21 23.32 6.67 5.32
C TYR A 21 22.86 6.98 6.75
N THR A 22 23.22 6.15 7.73
CA THR A 22 22.84 6.38 9.12
C THR A 22 23.48 7.62 9.73
N ASP A 23 24.69 8.00 9.30
CA ASP A 23 25.34 9.24 9.74
C ASP A 23 24.51 10.49 9.35
N ILE A 24 23.78 10.43 8.22
CA ILE A 24 22.85 11.48 7.80
C ILE A 24 21.61 11.49 8.70
N LEU A 25 21.07 10.31 9.01
CA LEU A 25 19.92 10.18 9.92
C LEU A 25 20.25 10.67 11.34
N ASP A 26 21.45 10.39 11.83
CA ASP A 26 21.94 10.84 13.13
C ASP A 26 22.03 12.39 13.18
N LYS A 27 22.56 13.02 12.12
CA LYS A 27 22.58 14.50 12.00
C LYS A 27 21.17 15.08 12.00
N CYS A 28 20.24 14.40 11.33
CA CYS A 28 18.84 14.82 11.25
C CYS A 28 18.00 14.40 12.46
N LYS A 29 18.58 13.73 13.46
CA LYS A 29 17.91 13.21 14.66
C LYS A 29 16.71 12.33 14.31
N ILE A 30 16.91 11.40 13.39
CA ILE A 30 15.92 10.39 12.99
C ILE A 30 16.29 9.07 13.67
N GLU A 31 15.36 8.49 14.43
CA GLU A 31 15.57 7.19 15.06
C GLU A 31 15.51 6.07 14.03
N TYR A 32 16.44 5.12 14.11
CA TYR A 32 16.53 4.00 13.18
C TYR A 32 16.98 2.71 13.88
N ILE A 33 16.70 1.58 13.22
CA ILE A 33 17.26 0.27 13.56
C ILE A 33 18.02 -0.24 12.34
N LEU A 34 19.28 -0.64 12.52
CA LEU A 34 20.10 -1.23 11.47
C LEU A 34 20.43 -2.68 11.85
N GLU A 35 19.92 -3.64 11.07
CA GLU A 35 20.07 -5.08 11.33
C GLU A 35 20.80 -5.77 10.18
N LYS A 36 21.64 -6.76 10.49
CA LYS A 36 22.19 -7.65 9.47
C LYS A 36 21.08 -8.57 9.01
N THR A 37 20.87 -8.64 7.70
CA THR A 37 19.82 -9.49 7.13
C THR A 37 20.41 -10.50 6.16
N THR A 38 19.89 -11.72 6.22
CA THR A 38 20.04 -12.73 5.18
C THR A 38 18.61 -13.06 4.76
N PRO A 39 18.10 -12.49 3.66
CA PRO A 39 16.68 -12.57 3.36
C PRO A 39 16.32 -13.99 2.94
N PHE A 40 15.19 -14.47 3.47
CA PHE A 40 14.74 -15.85 3.32
C PHE A 40 14.05 -16.13 1.98
N PHE A 41 13.68 -15.09 1.21
CA PHE A 41 12.78 -15.27 0.06
C PHE A 41 12.81 -14.09 -0.91
N ASP A 42 13.90 -13.91 -1.67
CA ASP A 42 13.82 -13.10 -2.88
C ASP A 42 14.75 -13.64 -3.98
N ILE A 43 14.20 -13.80 -5.18
CA ILE A 43 14.89 -14.37 -6.36
C ILE A 43 16.02 -13.44 -6.81
N SER A 44 15.94 -12.15 -6.46
CA SER A 44 16.98 -11.13 -6.65
C SER A 44 18.28 -11.39 -5.88
N PHE A 45 18.24 -12.22 -4.82
CA PHE A 45 19.35 -12.41 -3.88
C PHE A 45 20.33 -13.53 -4.22
N VAL A 46 19.93 -14.47 -5.09
CA VAL A 46 20.75 -15.64 -5.46
C VAL A 46 22.08 -15.24 -6.11
N ARG A 47 22.20 -13.99 -6.59
CA ARG A 47 23.37 -13.49 -7.31
C ARG A 47 24.45 -12.85 -6.43
N ASN A 48 24.15 -12.45 -5.19
CA ASN A 48 25.06 -11.69 -4.29
C ASN A 48 25.29 -12.37 -2.91
N ALA A 49 25.38 -13.70 -2.89
CA ALA A 49 25.52 -14.50 -1.67
C ALA A 49 26.82 -14.27 -0.84
N GLY A 50 27.68 -13.33 -1.23
CA GLY A 50 28.95 -13.02 -0.56
C GLY A 50 28.95 -11.77 0.35
N ASN A 51 27.93 -10.92 0.31
CA ASN A 51 27.96 -9.60 0.94
C ASN A 51 27.23 -9.51 2.29
N GLU A 52 27.69 -8.61 3.18
CA GLU A 52 27.05 -8.32 4.48
C GLU A 52 25.83 -7.41 4.33
N ASN A 53 24.73 -7.96 3.82
CA ASN A 53 23.52 -7.18 3.60
C ASN A 53 22.93 -6.65 4.91
N MET A 54 22.50 -5.40 4.87
CA MET A 54 21.96 -4.67 6.01
C MET A 54 20.57 -4.15 5.69
N VAL A 55 19.65 -4.25 6.64
CA VAL A 55 18.31 -3.64 6.56
C VAL A 55 18.20 -2.50 7.55
N LEU A 56 17.81 -1.34 7.05
CA LEU A 56 17.51 -0.15 7.82
C LEU A 56 16.00 -0.04 7.98
N LYS A 57 15.56 0.06 9.23
CA LYS A 57 14.17 0.22 9.62
C LYS A 57 13.98 1.58 10.27
N LEU A 58 12.93 2.30 9.89
CA LEU A 58 12.57 3.61 10.43
C LEU A 58 11.13 3.59 10.94
N GLN A 59 10.73 4.63 11.68
CA GLN A 59 9.33 4.87 11.93
C GLN A 59 8.68 5.39 10.64
N PRO A 60 7.50 4.89 10.20
CA PRO A 60 6.86 5.33 8.95
C PRO A 60 6.66 6.85 8.84
N LYS A 61 6.45 7.53 9.98
CA LYS A 61 6.30 9.00 10.05
C LYS A 61 7.57 9.77 9.65
N ASP A 62 8.73 9.13 9.73
CA ASP A 62 10.03 9.73 9.47
C ASP A 62 10.60 9.34 8.09
N PHE A 63 9.89 8.51 7.30
CA PHE A 63 10.34 8.10 5.96
C PHE A 63 10.53 9.29 5.03
N GLU A 64 9.53 10.16 4.92
CA GLU A 64 9.60 11.36 4.06
C GLU A 64 10.73 12.30 4.51
N ARG A 65 10.93 12.41 5.83
CA ARG A 65 12.00 13.24 6.41
C ARG A 65 13.39 12.66 6.15
N ALA A 66 13.54 11.34 6.19
CA ALA A 66 14.77 10.62 5.85
C ALA A 66 15.10 10.75 4.36
N ASP A 67 14.09 10.59 3.50
CA ASP A 67 14.22 10.79 2.05
C ASP A 67 14.71 12.21 1.72
N GLN A 68 14.08 13.23 2.32
CA GLN A 68 14.48 14.63 2.14
C GLN A 68 15.89 14.90 2.69
N ALA A 69 16.18 14.46 3.92
CA ALA A 69 17.50 14.62 4.52
C ALA A 69 18.63 14.05 3.66
N TYR A 70 18.38 12.89 3.05
CA TYR A 70 19.33 12.24 2.19
C TYR A 70 19.46 12.96 0.83
N ALA A 71 18.34 13.39 0.24
CA ALA A 71 18.32 14.15 -1.02
C ALA A 71 19.02 15.52 -0.90
N ASP A 72 18.82 16.23 0.22
CA ASP A 72 19.43 17.54 0.48
C ASP A 72 20.93 17.44 0.72
N THR A 73 21.39 16.33 1.33
CA THR A 73 22.81 16.11 1.64
C THR A 73 23.59 15.61 0.43
N ASN A 74 22.96 14.85 -0.47
CA ASN A 74 23.61 14.25 -1.62
C ASN A 74 22.98 14.73 -2.93
N SER A 75 23.69 15.61 -3.66
CA SER A 75 23.61 15.60 -5.12
C SER A 75 24.12 14.24 -5.59
N ILE A 76 23.25 13.22 -5.70
CA ILE A 76 23.61 11.81 -5.95
C ILE A 76 24.79 11.71 -6.93
N ASP A 77 26.00 11.48 -6.43
CA ASP A 77 27.17 11.28 -7.28
C ASP A 77 27.21 9.79 -7.61
N LEU A 78 26.93 9.47 -8.87
CA LEU A 78 26.93 8.09 -9.36
C LEU A 78 28.29 7.42 -9.20
N ASN A 79 29.38 8.19 -9.08
CA ASN A 79 30.73 7.67 -8.87
C ASN A 79 31.04 7.37 -7.39
N ALA A 80 30.37 8.05 -6.46
CA ALA A 80 30.48 7.78 -5.03
C ALA A 80 29.54 6.65 -4.57
N LEU A 81 28.50 6.39 -5.35
CA LEU A 81 27.53 5.34 -5.06
C LEU A 81 28.11 3.94 -5.27
N ASP A 82 27.69 3.02 -4.40
CA ASP A 82 28.00 1.61 -4.55
C ASP A 82 27.49 1.11 -5.91
N LYS A 83 28.38 0.62 -6.76
CA LYS A 83 27.95 -0.06 -8.00
C LYS A 83 27.21 -1.37 -7.69
N GLU A 84 27.27 -1.83 -6.44
CA GLU A 84 26.51 -2.97 -5.93
C GLU A 84 25.08 -2.59 -5.50
N TYR A 85 24.71 -1.30 -5.53
CA TYR A 85 23.34 -0.90 -5.25
C TYR A 85 22.37 -1.49 -6.29
N TYR A 86 21.26 -2.07 -5.84
CA TYR A 86 20.43 -2.95 -6.68
C TYR A 86 19.91 -2.28 -7.95
N LEU A 87 19.59 -0.98 -7.93
CA LEU A 87 19.17 -0.26 -9.14
C LEU A 87 20.21 -0.27 -10.27
N PHE A 88 21.51 -0.44 -10.00
CA PHE A 88 22.51 -0.59 -11.07
C PHE A 88 22.32 -1.90 -11.86
N SER A 89 21.71 -2.92 -11.23
CA SER A 89 21.39 -4.19 -11.88
C SER A 89 20.09 -4.16 -12.70
N PHE A 90 19.26 -3.12 -12.52
CA PHE A 90 17.96 -3.02 -13.17
C PHE A 90 18.12 -2.75 -14.68
N THR A 91 17.24 -3.34 -15.49
CA THR A 91 17.11 -3.01 -16.91
C THR A 91 16.51 -1.61 -17.07
N ASP A 92 16.59 -1.08 -18.28
CA ASP A 92 16.00 0.23 -18.55
C ASP A 92 14.49 0.23 -18.33
N GLU A 93 13.80 -0.87 -18.67
CA GLU A 93 12.37 -1.04 -18.47
C GLU A 93 12.02 -1.03 -16.97
N GLU A 94 12.83 -1.69 -16.14
CA GLU A 94 12.66 -1.70 -14.69
C GLU A 94 12.88 -0.29 -14.11
N LEU A 95 13.92 0.43 -14.55
CA LEU A 95 14.15 1.82 -14.15
C LEU A 95 12.99 2.74 -14.61
N PHE A 96 12.47 2.55 -15.81
CA PHE A 96 11.28 3.27 -16.29
C PHE A 96 10.06 2.99 -15.42
N SER A 97 9.90 1.76 -14.91
CA SER A 97 8.79 1.41 -14.02
C SER A 97 8.84 2.18 -12.69
N ILE A 98 10.04 2.46 -12.17
CA ILE A 98 10.26 3.31 -10.99
C ILE A 98 9.80 4.74 -11.28
N ILE A 99 10.12 5.26 -12.47
CA ILE A 99 9.68 6.60 -12.89
C ILE A 99 8.17 6.67 -13.04
N GLU A 100 7.56 5.64 -13.63
CA GLU A 100 6.12 5.57 -13.87
C GLU A 100 5.32 5.48 -12.56
N LYS A 101 5.81 4.68 -11.62
CA LYS A 101 5.13 4.37 -10.36
C LYS A 101 5.81 5.04 -9.18
N LYS A 102 6.21 6.31 -9.31
CA LYS A 102 6.89 7.05 -8.23
C LYS A 102 6.21 6.88 -6.86
N ASP A 103 4.89 6.76 -6.82
CA ASP A 103 4.10 6.54 -5.60
C ASP A 103 4.37 5.22 -4.86
N GLU A 104 5.00 4.25 -5.52
CA GLU A 104 5.37 2.94 -4.98
C GLU A 104 6.86 2.85 -4.57
N TRP A 105 7.66 3.89 -4.84
CA TRP A 105 9.11 3.91 -4.58
C TRP A 105 9.49 5.10 -3.70
N ASN A 106 10.59 4.95 -2.94
CA ASN A 106 11.14 6.07 -2.17
C ASN A 106 11.75 7.14 -3.09
N GLU A 107 11.94 8.36 -2.57
CA GLU A 107 12.44 9.47 -3.36
C GLU A 107 13.86 9.20 -3.91
N PHE A 108 14.70 8.51 -3.13
CA PHE A 108 16.07 8.20 -3.54
C PHE A 108 16.12 7.31 -4.79
N ASP A 109 15.35 6.22 -4.81
CA ASP A 109 15.29 5.28 -5.92
C ASP A 109 14.76 5.97 -7.18
N TYR A 110 13.78 6.86 -7.00
CA TYR A 110 13.26 7.68 -8.09
C TYR A 110 14.35 8.57 -8.70
N ILE A 111 15.10 9.31 -7.88
CA ILE A 111 16.16 10.19 -8.38
C ILE A 111 17.30 9.36 -8.99
N LEU A 112 17.68 8.24 -8.37
CA LEU A 112 18.72 7.36 -8.90
C LEU A 112 18.31 6.74 -10.24
N ALA A 113 17.06 6.29 -10.38
CA ALA A 113 16.54 5.76 -11.63
C ALA A 113 16.59 6.80 -12.76
N GLN A 114 16.24 8.07 -12.47
CA GLN A 114 16.36 9.15 -13.45
C GLN A 114 17.81 9.35 -13.91
N LYS A 115 18.75 9.33 -12.96
CA LYS A 115 20.17 9.50 -13.25
C LYS A 115 20.74 8.32 -14.05
N LEU A 116 20.42 7.09 -13.67
CA LEU A 116 20.84 5.89 -14.40
C LEU A 116 20.28 5.86 -15.83
N LEU A 117 19.02 6.22 -16.03
CA LEU A 117 18.43 6.32 -17.37
C LEU A 117 19.13 7.40 -18.21
N LYS A 118 19.44 8.55 -17.61
CA LYS A 118 20.20 9.62 -18.28
C LYS A 118 21.60 9.17 -18.69
N ASP A 119 22.33 8.52 -17.78
CA ASP A 119 23.68 7.97 -18.06
C ASP A 119 23.65 6.92 -19.16
N ARG A 120 22.55 6.16 -19.28
CA ARG A 120 22.32 5.18 -20.35
C ARG A 120 21.79 5.81 -21.65
N GLY A 121 21.74 7.14 -21.76
CA GLY A 121 21.28 7.85 -22.95
C GLY A 121 19.75 7.85 -23.14
N LYS A 122 18.98 7.43 -22.12
CA LYS A 122 17.51 7.38 -22.11
C LYS A 122 16.92 8.52 -21.27
N GLU A 123 17.44 9.74 -21.46
CA GLU A 123 16.97 10.91 -20.71
C GLU A 123 15.48 11.18 -20.99
N ILE A 124 14.70 11.30 -19.92
CA ILE A 124 13.27 11.59 -19.99
C ILE A 124 13.08 13.10 -19.87
N SER A 125 12.50 13.72 -20.89
CA SER A 125 12.17 15.15 -20.84
C SER A 125 11.18 15.46 -19.71
N LEU A 126 11.23 16.68 -19.19
CA LEU A 126 10.29 17.15 -18.16
C LEU A 126 8.84 17.07 -18.63
N GLU A 127 8.60 17.31 -19.92
CA GLU A 127 7.27 17.15 -20.54
C GLU A 127 6.78 15.70 -20.46
N ASN A 128 7.64 14.74 -20.80
CA ASN A 128 7.31 13.32 -20.71
C ASN A 128 7.08 12.88 -19.25
N LEU A 129 7.86 13.39 -18.29
CA LEU A 129 7.65 13.13 -16.86
C LEU A 129 6.27 13.62 -16.40
N ASN A 130 5.86 14.82 -16.82
CA ASN A 130 4.54 15.36 -16.50
C ASN A 130 3.42 14.53 -17.13
N LEU A 131 3.61 14.07 -18.36
CA LEU A 131 2.65 13.23 -19.07
C LEU A 131 2.50 11.86 -18.39
N ILE A 132 3.62 11.24 -17.96
CA ILE A 132 3.64 10.01 -17.18
C ILE A 132 2.87 10.19 -15.87
N ARG A 133 3.16 11.25 -15.10
CA ARG A 133 2.46 11.57 -13.86
C ARG A 133 0.96 11.76 -14.07
N LYS A 134 0.56 12.49 -15.12
CA LYS A 134 -0.85 12.71 -15.45
C LYS A 134 -1.57 11.41 -15.81
N LYS A 135 -0.94 10.54 -16.60
CA LYS A 135 -1.47 9.22 -16.95
C LYS A 135 -1.60 8.33 -15.71
N ARG A 136 -0.59 8.31 -14.84
CA ARG A 136 -0.59 7.55 -13.58
C ARG A 136 -1.69 8.02 -12.64
N MET A 137 -1.87 9.33 -12.47
CA MET A 137 -2.96 9.86 -11.66
C MET A 137 -4.33 9.47 -12.24
N ALA A 138 -4.48 9.52 -13.57
CA ALA A 138 -5.71 9.11 -14.23
C ALA A 138 -6.00 7.61 -14.06
N SER A 139 -5.00 6.74 -14.11
CA SER A 139 -5.18 5.29 -13.89
C SER A 139 -5.47 4.96 -12.43
N LEU A 140 -4.77 5.59 -11.48
CA LEU A 140 -5.01 5.42 -10.04
C LEU A 140 -6.39 5.93 -9.61
N SER A 141 -6.95 6.91 -10.32
CA SER A 141 -8.29 7.47 -10.04
C SER A 141 -9.45 6.64 -10.61
N GLN A 142 -9.19 5.53 -11.32
CA GLN A 142 -10.26 4.68 -11.85
C GLN A 142 -10.93 3.85 -10.75
N HIS A 143 -12.25 3.69 -10.80
CA HIS A 143 -12.95 2.81 -9.88
C HIS A 143 -12.57 1.34 -10.13
N LYS A 144 -12.60 0.53 -9.08
CA LYS A 144 -12.49 -0.94 -9.18
C LYS A 144 -13.60 -1.46 -10.11
N PRO A 145 -13.33 -2.50 -10.90
CA PRO A 145 -14.35 -3.11 -11.74
C PRO A 145 -15.51 -3.61 -10.88
N THR A 146 -16.72 -3.59 -11.46
CA THR A 146 -17.95 -4.05 -10.79
C THR A 146 -17.82 -5.52 -10.37
N PRO A 147 -17.84 -5.84 -9.06
CA PRO A 147 -17.64 -7.20 -8.58
C PRO A 147 -18.96 -7.96 -8.60
N GLN A 148 -19.41 -8.38 -9.79
CA GLN A 148 -20.73 -9.00 -10.00
C GLN A 148 -20.99 -10.19 -9.05
N THR A 149 -20.03 -11.10 -8.92
CA THR A 149 -20.12 -12.27 -8.03
C THR A 149 -20.32 -11.87 -6.56
N LEU A 150 -19.62 -10.83 -6.10
CA LEU A 150 -19.74 -10.33 -4.73
C LEU A 150 -21.13 -9.72 -4.49
N ILE A 151 -21.65 -8.96 -5.46
CA ILE A 151 -22.99 -8.36 -5.38
C ILE A 151 -24.04 -9.48 -5.28
N ILE A 152 -23.97 -10.50 -6.14
CA ILE A 152 -24.91 -11.62 -6.14
C ILE A 152 -24.86 -12.37 -4.81
N ALA A 153 -23.66 -12.70 -4.32
CA ALA A 153 -23.48 -13.38 -3.04
C ALA A 153 -24.04 -12.54 -1.88
N ALA A 154 -23.79 -11.23 -1.88
CA ALA A 154 -24.27 -10.32 -0.85
C ALA A 154 -25.80 -10.26 -0.79
N TYR A 155 -26.49 -10.23 -1.94
CA TYR A 155 -27.95 -10.36 -1.98
C TYR A 155 -28.45 -11.70 -1.43
N PHE A 156 -27.82 -12.81 -1.82
CA PHE A 156 -28.18 -14.14 -1.33
C PHE A 156 -28.06 -14.24 0.19
N PHE A 157 -26.94 -13.77 0.76
CA PHE A 157 -26.72 -13.79 2.20
C PHE A 157 -27.57 -12.76 2.97
N ALA A 158 -27.94 -11.64 2.36
CA ALA A 158 -28.88 -10.70 2.96
C ALA A 158 -30.26 -11.33 3.17
N PHE A 159 -30.68 -12.22 2.26
CA PHE A 159 -31.98 -12.89 2.34
C PHE A 159 -32.03 -14.05 3.34
N ILE A 160 -30.95 -14.84 3.48
CA ILE A 160 -30.97 -16.08 4.27
C ILE A 160 -30.61 -15.86 5.75
N GLY A 161 -29.81 -14.85 6.07
CA GLY A 161 -29.36 -14.63 7.45
C GLY A 161 -29.16 -13.17 7.86
N GLY A 162 -29.38 -12.22 6.95
CA GLY A 162 -29.26 -10.78 7.20
C GLY A 162 -27.83 -10.29 7.45
N ILE A 163 -27.16 -10.80 8.49
CA ILE A 163 -25.88 -10.30 9.02
C ILE A 163 -24.75 -10.35 7.98
N ILE A 164 -24.52 -11.49 7.34
CA ILE A 164 -23.46 -11.64 6.34
C ILE A 164 -23.71 -10.71 5.15
N GLY A 165 -24.97 -10.63 4.70
CA GLY A 165 -25.36 -9.70 3.64
C GLY A 165 -25.12 -8.23 4.02
N ILE A 166 -25.43 -7.83 5.25
CA ILE A 166 -25.15 -6.48 5.76
C ILE A 166 -23.64 -6.19 5.68
N VAL A 167 -22.77 -7.07 6.17
CA VAL A 167 -21.32 -6.86 6.15
C VAL A 167 -20.81 -6.68 4.71
N LEU A 168 -21.24 -7.54 3.78
CA LEU A 168 -20.84 -7.44 2.37
C LEU A 168 -21.41 -6.18 1.69
N GLY A 169 -22.65 -5.80 2.02
CA GLY A 169 -23.27 -4.57 1.52
C GLY A 169 -22.56 -3.30 2.03
N LEU A 170 -22.13 -3.31 3.30
CA LEU A 170 -21.33 -2.23 3.90
C LEU A 170 -19.95 -2.12 3.22
N GLN A 171 -19.30 -3.25 2.94
CA GLN A 171 -18.05 -3.28 2.18
C GLN A 171 -18.23 -2.64 0.81
N LEU A 172 -19.26 -3.02 0.05
CA LEU A 172 -19.55 -2.42 -1.27
C LEU A 172 -19.86 -0.91 -1.19
N LEU A 173 -20.43 -0.44 -0.08
CA LEU A 173 -20.85 0.94 0.11
C LEU A 173 -19.72 1.90 0.50
N TRP A 174 -18.83 1.47 1.39
CA TRP A 174 -17.81 2.31 2.04
C TRP A 174 -16.36 1.98 1.67
N ASP A 175 -16.12 0.96 0.84
CA ASP A 175 -14.77 0.69 0.34
C ASP A 175 -14.19 1.94 -0.32
N SER A 176 -12.98 2.29 0.10
CA SER A 176 -12.31 3.53 -0.27
C SER A 176 -10.81 3.32 -0.31
N LYS A 177 -10.17 4.01 -1.25
CA LYS A 177 -8.73 4.02 -1.44
C LYS A 177 -8.19 5.43 -1.24
N LYS A 178 -6.94 5.50 -0.81
CA LYS A 178 -6.18 6.75 -0.75
C LYS A 178 -5.39 6.89 -2.05
N LEU A 179 -5.44 8.06 -2.66
CA LEU A 179 -4.61 8.43 -3.79
C LEU A 179 -3.25 8.96 -3.28
N PRO A 180 -2.18 8.95 -4.12
CA PRO A 180 -0.87 9.48 -3.73
C PRO A 180 -0.87 10.95 -3.33
N ASP A 181 -1.89 11.72 -3.73
CA ASP A 181 -2.08 13.11 -3.34
C ASP A 181 -2.79 13.28 -1.98
N GLY A 182 -3.05 12.17 -1.27
CA GLY A 182 -3.73 12.16 0.02
C GLY A 182 -5.26 12.19 -0.06
N GLN A 183 -5.84 12.36 -1.25
CA GLN A 183 -7.29 12.36 -1.41
C GLN A 183 -7.86 10.96 -1.20
N LYS A 184 -8.96 10.87 -0.45
CA LYS A 184 -9.71 9.64 -0.24
C LYS A 184 -10.83 9.56 -1.28
N MET A 185 -10.84 8.49 -2.06
CA MET A 185 -11.87 8.24 -3.09
C MET A 185 -12.54 6.89 -2.83
N TYR A 186 -13.84 6.79 -3.14
CA TYR A 186 -14.54 5.52 -3.10
C TYR A 186 -13.96 4.54 -4.12
N SER A 187 -13.75 3.30 -3.70
CA SER A 187 -13.16 2.29 -4.57
C SER A 187 -14.12 1.83 -5.66
N TYR A 188 -15.42 1.85 -5.40
CA TYR A 188 -16.45 1.46 -6.37
C TYR A 188 -17.27 2.65 -6.87
N GLU A 189 -17.79 2.52 -8.09
CA GLU A 189 -18.71 3.50 -8.67
C GLU A 189 -20.02 3.60 -7.89
N LEU A 190 -20.76 4.69 -8.15
CA LEU A 190 -22.05 4.94 -7.52
C LEU A 190 -23.07 3.81 -7.75
N SER A 191 -23.04 3.17 -8.93
CA SER A 191 -23.91 2.03 -9.29
C SER A 191 -23.74 0.85 -8.33
N VAL A 192 -22.49 0.43 -8.07
CA VAL A 192 -22.14 -0.64 -7.13
C VAL A 192 -22.47 -0.25 -5.69
N ARG A 193 -22.19 1.00 -5.31
CA ARG A 193 -22.50 1.49 -3.97
C ARG A 193 -24.00 1.53 -3.71
N ASN A 194 -24.81 1.81 -4.73
CA ASN A 194 -26.27 1.73 -4.64
C ASN A 194 -26.74 0.29 -4.39
N HIS A 195 -26.12 -0.72 -5.01
CA HIS A 195 -26.37 -2.12 -4.62
C HIS A 195 -26.02 -2.36 -3.15
N GLY A 196 -24.86 -1.88 -2.69
CA GLY A 196 -24.46 -1.96 -1.28
C GLY A 196 -25.53 -1.40 -0.33
N LYS A 197 -26.08 -0.21 -0.62
CA LYS A 197 -27.18 0.38 0.16
C LYS A 197 -28.42 -0.51 0.20
N ILE A 198 -28.83 -1.03 -0.95
CA ILE A 198 -30.03 -1.88 -1.07
C ILE A 198 -29.83 -3.18 -0.28
N ILE A 199 -28.66 -3.82 -0.41
CA ILE A 199 -28.31 -5.04 0.30
C ILE A 199 -28.35 -4.83 1.82
N VAL A 200 -27.77 -3.73 2.30
CA VAL A 200 -27.80 -3.38 3.74
C VAL A 200 -29.24 -3.20 4.22
N LEU A 201 -30.08 -2.48 3.45
CA LEU A 201 -31.48 -2.29 3.79
C LEU A 201 -32.25 -3.62 3.88
N ILE A 202 -32.09 -4.49 2.88
CA ILE A 202 -32.72 -5.83 2.86
C ILE A 202 -32.25 -6.64 4.06
N GLY A 203 -30.94 -6.67 4.32
CA GLY A 203 -30.37 -7.43 5.42
C GLY A 203 -30.87 -6.96 6.79
N ILE A 204 -31.02 -5.65 7.00
CA ILE A 204 -31.59 -5.09 8.24
C ILE A 204 -33.06 -5.51 8.40
N ILE A 205 -33.86 -5.46 7.33
CA ILE A 205 -35.28 -5.87 7.36
C ILE A 205 -35.40 -7.35 7.70
N ILE A 206 -34.64 -8.23 7.01
CA ILE A 206 -34.66 -9.67 7.25
C ILE A 206 -34.19 -10.01 8.67
N LEU A 207 -33.11 -9.37 9.14
CA LEU A 207 -32.63 -9.55 10.51
C LEU A 207 -33.67 -9.10 11.55
N GLY A 208 -34.36 -7.98 11.30
CA GLY A 208 -35.46 -7.53 12.17
C GLY A 208 -36.61 -8.54 12.24
N LEU A 209 -37.06 -9.04 11.08
CA LEU A 209 -38.14 -10.03 11.00
C LEU A 209 -37.77 -11.35 11.69
N THR A 210 -36.53 -11.81 11.54
CA THR A 210 -36.06 -13.04 12.19
C THR A 210 -35.99 -12.89 13.72
N ILE A 211 -35.52 -11.76 14.23
CA ILE A 211 -35.52 -11.45 15.66
C ILE A 211 -36.96 -11.38 16.20
N ILE A 212 -37.87 -10.69 15.50
CA ILE A 212 -39.28 -10.60 15.91
C ILE A 212 -39.91 -12.00 15.98
N SER A 213 -39.71 -12.83 14.94
CA SER A 213 -40.23 -14.20 14.92
C SER A 213 -39.68 -15.05 16.07
N PHE A 214 -38.39 -14.90 16.37
CA PHE A 214 -37.75 -15.59 17.49
C PHE A 214 -38.35 -15.18 18.85
N LEU A 215 -38.56 -13.87 19.06
CA LEU A 215 -39.13 -13.35 20.30
C LEU A 215 -40.59 -13.81 20.51
N LEU A 216 -41.41 -13.83 19.44
CA LEU A 216 -42.78 -14.32 19.52
C LEU A 216 -42.85 -15.79 19.95
N LYS A 217 -41.99 -16.66 19.37
CA LYS A 217 -41.91 -18.08 19.76
C LYS A 217 -41.45 -18.26 21.20
N ALA A 218 -40.49 -17.45 21.65
CA ALA A 218 -40.01 -17.50 23.03
C ALA A 218 -41.11 -17.08 24.03
N TYR A 219 -41.92 -16.08 23.67
CA TYR A 219 -43.06 -15.64 24.48
C TYR A 219 -44.12 -16.75 24.60
N GLU A 220 -44.57 -17.34 23.49
CA GLU A 220 -45.55 -18.45 23.49
C GLU A 220 -45.08 -19.66 24.32
N GLY A 221 -43.79 -20.03 24.22
CA GLY A 221 -43.23 -21.13 25.01
C GLY A 221 -43.21 -20.86 26.51
N SER A 222 -43.09 -19.59 26.93
CA SER A 222 -43.11 -19.21 28.34
C SER A 222 -44.51 -19.32 28.98
N GLU A 223 -45.58 -19.05 28.21
CA GLU A 223 -46.96 -19.23 28.68
C GLU A 223 -47.31 -20.71 28.87
N LEU A 224 -46.88 -21.59 27.97
CA LEU A 224 -47.16 -23.03 28.04
C LEU A 224 -46.46 -23.75 29.21
N SER A 225 -45.33 -23.25 29.69
CA SER A 225 -44.62 -23.81 30.86
C SER A 225 -45.19 -23.36 32.21
N SER A 226 -46.17 -22.45 32.19
CA SER A 226 -46.77 -21.85 33.38
C SER A 226 -48.09 -22.53 33.81
N TYR A 227 -48.51 -23.57 33.08
CA TYR A 227 -49.67 -24.43 33.36
C TYR A 227 -49.22 -25.85 33.73
#